data_AF-A0A1E7X7H1-F1
#
_entry.id   AF-A0A1E7X7H1-F1
#
_cell.length_a   1.000
_cell.length_b   1.000
_cell.length_c   1.000
_cell.angle_alpha   90.00
_cell.angle_beta   90.00
_cell.angle_gamma   90.00
#
_symmetry.space_group_name_H-M   'P 1'
#
loop_
_entity.id
_entity.type
_entity.pdbx_description
1 polymer ?
#
loop_
_entity_poly.entity_id
_entity_poly.type
_entity_poly.pdbx_seq_one_letter_code
_entity_poly.pdbx_strand_id
1 'polypeptide(L)'
;MGWFSLRGKPSANTAASVNLGADLVALRLDAGDVAPSATVLVVFGASGQARRLRPGKVACAPGETAFCFHPGPYVLDLAPFAAAPEWGLRVRVLVDAPNPHAEQQRFDLFLFAEHHDHGGQLSLAALGSILQTALQSQLAQGALDLPPCTTLDEWHAFRAGFNQLLYTRYGLTVDDCVPVDLAGQVDFAQVLQARAQAAAALVAETAPAAAVLHTMSAPPQAGAPPVTSREPALSPAPQPLFHPQPALHDKPDRQDAAGLRRLFLELPVLSRDLRVLVLPAGPAIFQQHQSLLLRLGMASLNVDTMPSLAWAAPDQPLDAADQARRAGATAIAVAALDEAWSLLLARLHLAGDDDWPALLDEADRLCANLETGLALRRAAHVPRQEPAL
;
A
#
# COMPACT_ATOMS: atom_id res chain seq x y z
N MET A 1 -16.77 52.07 -44.54
CA MET A 1 -16.06 51.72 -43.29
C MET A 1 -16.63 50.40 -42.80
N GLY A 2 -16.04 49.27 -43.21
CA GLY A 2 -16.52 47.94 -42.85
C GLY A 2 -15.91 47.49 -41.52
N TRP A 3 -16.76 47.31 -40.51
CA TRP A 3 -16.41 46.64 -39.25
C TRP A 3 -16.17 45.15 -39.53
N PHE A 4 -14.92 44.76 -39.76
CA PHE A 4 -14.54 43.36 -39.74
C PHE A 4 -14.31 42.92 -38.29
N SER A 5 -15.34 42.28 -37.72
CA SER A 5 -15.21 41.48 -36.52
C SER A 5 -14.27 40.31 -36.82
N LEU A 6 -13.01 40.45 -36.41
CA LEU A 6 -12.07 39.34 -36.32
C LEU A 6 -12.60 38.38 -35.24
N ARG A 7 -13.47 37.44 -35.63
CA ARG A 7 -13.66 36.20 -34.88
C ARG A 7 -12.33 35.46 -34.95
N GLY A 8 -11.48 35.69 -33.95
CA GLY A 8 -10.28 34.91 -33.73
C GLY A 8 -10.65 33.43 -33.70
N LYS A 9 -9.87 32.61 -34.41
CA LYS A 9 -9.94 31.15 -34.27
C LYS A 9 -9.95 30.83 -32.77
N PRO A 10 -10.89 30.02 -32.25
CA PRO A 10 -10.82 29.57 -30.87
C PRO A 10 -9.46 28.90 -30.67
N SER A 11 -8.71 29.36 -29.67
CA SER A 11 -7.44 28.75 -29.30
C SER A 11 -7.71 27.30 -28.89
N ALA A 12 -6.73 26.39 -29.06
CA ALA A 12 -6.87 25.01 -28.59
C ALA A 12 -7.26 24.93 -27.09
N ASN A 13 -6.88 25.94 -26.32
CA ASN A 13 -7.21 26.11 -24.91
C ASN A 13 -8.69 26.45 -24.67
N THR A 14 -9.39 27.03 -25.64
CA THR A 14 -10.85 27.32 -25.52
C THR A 14 -11.68 26.03 -25.53
N ALA A 15 -11.21 24.96 -26.19
CA ALA A 15 -11.87 23.66 -26.15
C ALA A 15 -11.50 22.87 -24.88
N ALA A 16 -10.24 22.94 -24.45
CA ALA A 16 -9.77 22.28 -23.23
C ALA A 16 -10.38 22.88 -21.95
N SER A 17 -10.78 24.16 -21.98
CA SER A 17 -11.38 24.84 -20.83
C SER A 17 -12.76 24.31 -20.43
N VAL A 18 -13.44 23.57 -21.32
CA VAL A 18 -14.71 22.88 -21.02
C VAL A 18 -14.49 21.74 -20.03
N ASN A 19 -13.30 21.14 -20.00
CA ASN A 19 -12.97 20.02 -19.12
C ASN A 19 -12.38 20.47 -17.77
N LEU A 20 -12.18 21.77 -17.56
CA LEU A 20 -11.74 22.33 -16.27
C LEU A 20 -12.76 22.03 -15.17
N GLY A 21 -12.30 21.40 -14.09
CA GLY A 21 -13.15 20.97 -12.98
C GLY A 21 -13.77 19.58 -13.15
N ALA A 22 -13.56 18.93 -14.30
CA ALA A 22 -13.88 17.52 -14.52
C ALA A 22 -12.59 16.70 -14.64
N ASP A 23 -12.06 16.54 -15.85
CA ASP A 23 -10.85 15.76 -16.12
C ASP A 23 -9.57 16.62 -16.14
N LEU A 24 -9.72 17.95 -16.13
CA LEU A 24 -8.63 18.92 -16.12
C LEU A 24 -8.67 19.76 -14.85
N VAL A 25 -7.55 19.82 -14.14
CA VAL A 25 -7.41 20.60 -12.91
C VAL A 25 -6.94 22.01 -13.22
N ALA A 26 -5.94 22.12 -14.10
CA ALA A 26 -5.39 23.40 -14.50
C ALA A 26 -4.95 23.45 -15.97
N LEU A 27 -4.99 24.67 -16.53
CA LEU A 27 -4.73 24.97 -17.92
C LEU A 27 -4.02 26.31 -18.06
N ARG A 28 -2.93 26.34 -18.81
CA ARG A 28 -2.26 27.55 -19.26
C ARG A 28 -3.15 28.29 -20.26
N LEU A 29 -3.27 29.60 -20.07
CA LEU A 29 -4.01 30.48 -20.94
C LEU A 29 -3.05 31.45 -21.63
N ASP A 30 -3.34 31.77 -22.88
CA ASP A 30 -2.60 32.77 -23.64
C ASP A 30 -3.26 34.15 -23.52
N ALA A 31 -2.49 35.20 -23.84
CA ALA A 31 -3.00 36.57 -23.81
C ALA A 31 -4.22 36.70 -24.73
N GLY A 32 -5.34 37.20 -24.18
CA GLY A 32 -6.60 37.34 -24.91
C GLY A 32 -7.58 36.18 -24.73
N ASP A 33 -7.16 35.03 -24.19
CA ASP A 33 -8.07 33.96 -23.75
C ASP A 33 -8.97 34.45 -22.59
N VAL A 34 -10.08 33.75 -22.35
CA VAL A 34 -11.02 34.07 -21.26
C VAL A 34 -11.04 32.90 -20.27
N ALA A 35 -10.66 33.19 -19.01
CA ALA A 35 -10.74 32.22 -17.93
C ALA A 35 -12.22 31.96 -17.56
N PRO A 36 -12.66 30.70 -17.43
CA PRO A 36 -14.03 30.37 -17.05
C PRO A 36 -14.39 30.91 -15.65
N SER A 37 -15.66 31.27 -15.44
CA SER A 37 -16.12 31.98 -14.22
C SER A 37 -15.99 31.17 -12.93
N ALA A 38 -15.89 29.85 -12.99
CA ALA A 38 -15.72 28.96 -11.83
C ALA A 38 -14.23 28.68 -11.51
N THR A 39 -13.29 29.36 -12.18
CA THR A 39 -11.85 29.13 -12.04
C THR A 39 -11.15 30.27 -11.31
N VAL A 40 -9.95 29.97 -10.82
CA VAL A 40 -9.00 30.94 -10.31
C VAL A 40 -7.96 31.20 -11.39
N LEU A 41 -7.75 32.48 -11.72
CA LEU A 41 -6.67 32.89 -12.63
C LEU A 41 -5.42 33.17 -11.82
N VAL A 42 -4.28 32.65 -12.24
CA VAL A 42 -2.96 32.89 -11.65
C VAL A 42 -2.04 33.41 -12.73
N VAL A 43 -1.35 34.51 -12.45
CA VAL A 43 -0.32 35.04 -13.35
C VAL A 43 1.02 34.97 -12.64
N PHE A 44 2.00 34.38 -13.31
CA PHE A 44 3.38 34.31 -12.86
C PHE A 44 4.18 35.38 -13.57
N GLY A 45 4.86 36.22 -12.78
CA GLY A 45 5.84 37.17 -13.29
C GLY A 45 7.10 36.48 -13.79
N ALA A 46 7.94 37.21 -14.53
CA ALA A 46 9.22 36.71 -15.03
C ALA A 46 10.19 36.26 -13.90
N SER A 47 9.97 36.72 -12.67
CA SER A 47 10.71 36.32 -11.47
C SER A 47 10.11 35.10 -10.74
N GLY A 48 9.05 34.48 -11.28
CA GLY A 48 8.33 33.36 -10.67
C GLY A 48 7.32 33.76 -9.60
N GLN A 49 7.12 35.06 -9.33
CA GLN A 49 6.11 35.52 -8.38
C GLN A 49 4.70 35.29 -8.91
N ALA A 50 3.86 34.59 -8.13
CA ALA A 50 2.48 34.30 -8.46
C ALA A 50 1.53 35.37 -7.92
N ARG A 51 0.54 35.79 -8.74
CA ARG A 51 -0.60 36.59 -8.30
C ARG A 51 -1.91 35.92 -8.73
N ARG A 52 -2.82 35.71 -7.77
CA ARG A 52 -4.19 35.23 -8.05
C ARG A 52 -5.09 36.41 -8.43
N LEU A 53 -5.86 36.25 -9.49
CA LEU A 53 -6.79 37.24 -10.06
C LEU A 53 -8.17 36.62 -10.20
N ARG A 54 -9.19 37.48 -10.31
CA ARG A 54 -10.54 37.03 -10.66
C ARG A 54 -10.57 36.50 -12.09
N PRO A 55 -11.42 35.49 -12.39
CA PRO A 55 -11.57 34.98 -13.74
C PRO A 55 -12.08 36.09 -14.67
N GLY A 56 -11.61 36.06 -15.92
CA GLY A 56 -11.88 37.08 -16.91
C GLY A 56 -10.91 36.99 -18.08
N LYS A 57 -10.83 38.07 -18.87
CA LYS A 57 -9.92 38.13 -20.02
C LYS A 57 -8.47 38.19 -19.54
N VAL A 58 -7.65 37.28 -20.05
CA VAL A 58 -6.24 37.17 -19.69
C VAL A 58 -5.44 38.30 -20.34
N ALA A 59 -4.72 39.04 -19.50
CA ALA A 59 -3.76 40.05 -19.91
C ALA A 59 -2.41 39.72 -19.26
N CYS A 60 -1.44 39.34 -20.09
CA CYS A 60 -0.08 39.03 -19.68
C CYS A 60 0.87 40.11 -20.22
N ALA A 61 1.73 40.64 -19.36
CA ALA A 61 2.87 41.44 -19.79
C ALA A 61 3.95 40.54 -20.43
N PRO A 62 4.92 41.10 -21.18
CA PRO A 62 6.02 40.33 -21.75
C PRO A 62 6.78 39.54 -20.67
N GLY A 63 6.92 38.23 -20.86
CA GLY A 63 7.58 37.33 -19.90
C GLY A 63 6.68 36.82 -18.77
N GLU A 64 5.39 37.19 -18.75
CA GLU A 64 4.41 36.61 -17.83
C GLU A 64 3.74 35.37 -18.42
N THR A 65 3.42 34.41 -17.56
CA THR A 65 2.62 33.24 -17.92
C THR A 65 1.34 33.21 -17.09
N ALA A 66 0.21 32.89 -17.73
CA ALA A 66 -1.07 32.80 -17.06
C ALA A 66 -1.58 31.36 -17.06
N PHE A 67 -2.15 30.96 -15.93
CA PHE A 67 -2.82 29.69 -15.75
C PHE A 67 -4.17 29.91 -15.12
N CYS A 68 -5.14 29.08 -15.46
CA CYS A 68 -6.38 28.96 -14.72
C CYS A 68 -6.49 27.57 -14.12
N PHE A 69 -7.06 27.47 -12.93
CA PHE A 69 -7.37 26.18 -12.31
C PHE A 69 -8.76 26.21 -11.69
N HIS A 70 -9.41 25.06 -11.61
CA HIS A 70 -10.65 24.91 -10.88
C HIS A 70 -10.32 24.38 -9.46
N PRO A 71 -10.89 24.93 -8.38
CA PRO A 71 -10.48 24.57 -7.01
C PRO A 71 -10.96 23.19 -6.55
N GLY A 72 -11.89 22.56 -7.27
CA GLY A 72 -12.45 21.25 -6.92
C GLY A 72 -13.89 21.35 -6.41
N PRO A 73 -14.42 20.31 -5.75
CA PRO A 73 -13.71 19.12 -5.28
C PRO A 73 -13.35 18.14 -6.40
N TYR A 74 -12.25 17.42 -6.22
CA TYR A 74 -11.81 16.32 -7.09
C TYR A 74 -11.79 15.01 -6.33
N VAL A 75 -12.24 13.94 -6.97
CA VAL A 75 -12.16 12.57 -6.42
C VAL A 75 -11.11 11.80 -7.20
N LEU A 76 -10.17 11.22 -6.46
CA LEU A 76 -9.03 10.47 -6.99
C LEU A 76 -9.01 9.10 -6.32
N ASP A 77 -8.86 8.07 -7.13
CA ASP A 77 -8.61 6.71 -6.66
C ASP A 77 -7.10 6.45 -6.78
N LEU A 78 -6.44 6.24 -5.63
CA LEU A 78 -5.01 5.97 -5.53
C LEU A 78 -4.79 4.50 -5.18
N ALA A 79 -3.80 3.86 -5.79
CA ALA A 79 -3.34 2.52 -5.47
C ALA A 79 -1.95 2.57 -4.79
N PRO A 80 -1.86 3.04 -3.53
CA PRO A 80 -0.58 3.17 -2.84
C PRO A 80 0.03 1.83 -2.44
N PHE A 81 -0.76 0.75 -2.41
CA PHE A 81 -0.32 -0.55 -1.91
C PHE A 81 0.34 -1.37 -3.02
N ALA A 82 1.67 -1.39 -3.03
CA ALA A 82 2.41 -2.25 -3.95
C ALA A 82 2.07 -3.74 -3.72
N ALA A 83 1.81 -4.17 -2.49
CA ALA A 83 1.47 -5.57 -2.20
C ALA A 83 -0.01 -5.93 -2.47
N ALA A 84 -0.92 -4.95 -2.50
CA ALA A 84 -2.37 -5.16 -2.60
C ALA A 84 -3.03 -4.14 -3.54
N PRO A 85 -2.77 -4.21 -4.86
CA PRO A 85 -3.24 -3.23 -5.86
C PRO A 85 -4.78 -3.16 -6.01
N GLU A 86 -5.49 -4.17 -5.54
CA GLU A 86 -6.95 -4.21 -5.46
C GLU A 86 -7.50 -3.32 -4.33
N TRP A 87 -6.69 -3.02 -3.32
CA TRP A 87 -7.04 -2.04 -2.30
C TRP A 87 -6.51 -0.67 -2.70
N GLY A 88 -7.29 0.37 -2.44
CA GLY A 88 -6.93 1.73 -2.76
C GLY A 88 -7.43 2.73 -1.75
N LEU A 89 -7.10 3.99 -2.01
CA LEU A 89 -7.63 5.13 -1.29
C LEU A 89 -8.47 5.95 -2.24
N ARG A 90 -9.75 6.13 -1.92
CA ARG A 90 -10.56 7.17 -2.54
C ARG A 90 -10.37 8.44 -1.75
N VAL A 91 -9.76 9.41 -2.40
CA VAL A 91 -9.40 10.69 -1.80
C VAL A 91 -10.18 11.80 -2.48
N ARG A 92 -10.89 12.59 -1.68
CA ARG A 92 -11.52 13.82 -2.14
C ARG A 92 -10.65 15.01 -1.74
N VAL A 93 -10.10 15.69 -2.73
CA VAL A 93 -9.18 16.82 -2.53
C VAL A 93 -9.75 18.12 -3.08
N LEU A 94 -9.37 19.23 -2.47
CA LEU A 94 -9.60 20.58 -2.98
C LEU A 94 -8.28 21.34 -3.01
N VAL A 95 -8.15 22.28 -3.94
CA VAL A 95 -7.08 23.26 -3.92
C VAL A 95 -7.35 24.25 -2.79
N ASP A 96 -6.33 24.50 -1.96
CA ASP A 96 -6.50 25.35 -0.80
C ASP A 96 -6.91 26.80 -1.16
N ALA A 97 -7.76 27.36 -0.31
CA ALA A 97 -8.20 28.74 -0.44
C ALA A 97 -6.99 29.68 -0.30
N PRO A 98 -7.01 30.86 -0.95
CA PRO A 98 -5.91 31.81 -0.82
C PRO A 98 -5.71 32.22 0.65
N ASN A 99 -4.53 31.92 1.19
CA ASN A 99 -4.14 32.35 2.53
C ASN A 99 -3.61 33.79 2.47
N PRO A 100 -4.27 34.77 3.13
CA PRO A 100 -3.87 36.18 3.08
C PRO A 100 -2.53 36.47 3.77
N HIS A 101 -2.02 35.54 4.59
CA HIS A 101 -0.75 35.67 5.29
C HIS A 101 0.42 35.00 4.55
N ALA A 102 0.15 34.27 3.47
CA ALA A 102 1.18 33.63 2.67
C ALA A 102 1.55 34.51 1.48
N GLU A 103 2.83 34.83 1.33
CA GLU A 103 3.36 35.61 0.19
C GLU A 103 3.16 34.85 -1.14
N GLN A 104 3.25 33.51 -1.10
CA GLN A 104 3.02 32.63 -2.23
C GLN A 104 2.19 31.43 -1.79
N GLN A 105 1.21 31.07 -2.62
CA GLN A 105 0.36 29.91 -2.36
C GLN A 105 1.05 28.64 -2.85
N ARG A 106 1.01 27.56 -2.06
CA ARG A 106 1.75 26.32 -2.35
C ARG A 106 1.32 25.66 -3.66
N PHE A 107 0.02 25.67 -3.95
CA PHE A 107 -0.48 25.13 -5.22
C PHE A 107 0.03 25.93 -6.42
N ASP A 108 0.17 27.25 -6.29
CA ASP A 108 0.68 28.11 -7.37
C ASP A 108 2.15 27.78 -7.65
N LEU A 109 2.94 27.52 -6.60
CA LEU A 109 4.34 27.09 -6.72
C LEU A 109 4.48 25.71 -7.38
N PHE A 110 3.66 24.75 -6.95
CA PHE A 110 3.60 23.42 -7.57
C PHE A 110 3.29 23.52 -9.06
N LEU A 111 2.26 24.30 -9.40
CA LEU A 111 1.83 24.49 -10.78
C LEU A 111 2.90 25.15 -11.66
N PHE A 112 3.61 26.13 -11.12
CA PHE A 112 4.73 26.77 -11.80
C PHE A 112 5.91 25.80 -11.99
N ALA A 113 6.29 25.05 -10.96
CA ALA A 113 7.45 24.16 -11.04
C ALA A 113 7.23 22.97 -11.99
N GLU A 114 6.05 22.36 -11.95
CA GLU A 114 5.79 21.06 -12.60
C GLU A 114 5.06 21.18 -13.94
N HIS A 115 4.40 22.31 -14.23
CA HIS A 115 3.57 22.43 -15.44
C HIS A 115 3.90 23.64 -16.31
N HIS A 116 4.87 24.47 -15.92
CA HIS A 116 5.39 25.51 -16.80
C HIS A 116 6.06 24.92 -18.06
N ASP A 117 6.83 23.84 -17.91
CA ASP A 117 7.63 23.25 -19.00
C ASP A 117 6.95 22.05 -19.69
N HIS A 118 5.91 21.46 -19.07
CA HIS A 118 5.20 20.26 -19.55
C HIS A 118 3.90 20.57 -20.32
N GLY A 119 3.92 21.59 -21.17
CA GLY A 119 2.79 21.91 -22.06
C GLY A 119 1.63 22.66 -21.39
N GLY A 120 1.76 23.05 -20.12
CA GLY A 120 0.82 23.97 -19.46
C GLY A 120 -0.51 23.35 -19.03
N GLN A 121 -0.64 22.02 -19.02
CA GLN A 121 -1.88 21.34 -18.61
C GLN A 121 -1.62 20.38 -17.45
N LEU A 122 -2.52 20.40 -16.48
CA LEU A 122 -2.57 19.42 -15.39
C LEU A 122 -3.91 18.70 -15.44
N SER A 123 -3.90 17.47 -15.94
CA SER A 123 -5.07 16.58 -15.90
C SER A 123 -5.25 15.98 -14.52
N LEU A 124 -6.48 15.56 -14.22
CA LEU A 124 -6.80 14.88 -12.98
C LEU A 124 -6.04 13.55 -12.84
N ALA A 125 -5.86 12.81 -13.95
CA ALA A 125 -5.06 11.58 -13.98
C ALA A 125 -3.56 11.84 -13.71
N ALA A 126 -3.01 12.94 -14.24
CA ALA A 126 -1.63 13.33 -13.96
C ALA A 126 -1.46 13.72 -12.49
N LEU A 127 -2.42 14.49 -11.94
CA LEU A 127 -2.43 14.82 -10.52
C LEU A 127 -2.48 13.53 -9.67
N GLY A 128 -3.39 12.61 -9.97
CA GLY A 128 -3.49 11.32 -9.29
C GLY A 128 -2.18 10.53 -9.29
N SER A 129 -1.51 10.45 -10.44
CA SER A 129 -0.19 9.79 -10.57
C SER A 129 0.89 10.45 -9.70
N ILE A 130 0.94 11.79 -9.67
CA ILE A 130 1.89 12.54 -8.83
C ILE A 130 1.64 12.27 -7.35
N LEU A 131 0.38 12.35 -6.92
CA LEU A 131 0.00 12.11 -5.52
C LEU A 131 0.27 10.67 -5.09
N GLN A 132 -0.04 9.69 -5.95
CA GLN A 132 0.24 8.29 -5.70
C GLN A 132 1.74 8.04 -5.55
N THR A 133 2.56 8.58 -6.44
CA THR A 133 4.02 8.43 -6.40
C THR A 133 4.60 9.03 -5.12
N ALA A 134 4.12 10.21 -4.73
CA ALA A 134 4.54 10.85 -3.49
C ALA A 134 4.16 10.04 -2.25
N LEU A 135 2.94 9.51 -2.21
CA LEU A 135 2.47 8.66 -1.12
C LEU A 135 3.29 7.37 -1.02
N GLN A 136 3.50 6.67 -2.14
CA GLN A 136 4.33 5.47 -2.20
C GLN A 136 5.77 5.74 -1.75
N SER A 137 6.34 6.88 -2.14
CA SER A 137 7.68 7.29 -1.70
C SER A 137 7.75 7.51 -0.19
N GLN A 138 6.74 8.13 0.42
CA GLN A 138 6.74 8.37 1.87
C GLN A 138 6.53 7.07 2.67
N LEU A 139 5.71 6.15 2.15
CA LEU A 139 5.54 4.80 2.71
C LEU A 139 6.84 4.00 2.63
N ALA A 140 7.52 4.02 1.47
CA ALA A 140 8.79 3.31 1.29
C ALA A 140 9.92 3.85 2.19
N GLN A 141 9.88 5.14 2.53
CA GLN A 141 10.83 5.78 3.42
C GLN A 141 10.46 5.62 4.91
N GLY A 142 9.29 5.07 5.23
CA GLY A 142 8.77 4.97 6.60
C GLY A 142 8.39 6.31 7.24
N ALA A 143 8.29 7.39 6.45
CA ALA A 143 7.87 8.71 6.92
C ALA A 143 6.36 8.79 7.12
N LEU A 144 5.62 8.01 6.33
CA LEU A 144 4.25 7.63 6.63
C LEU A 144 4.28 6.15 6.96
N ASP A 145 3.75 5.80 8.13
CA ASP A 145 3.49 4.41 8.44
C ASP A 145 2.10 4.06 7.95
N LEU A 146 1.99 2.96 7.20
CA LEU A 146 0.69 2.40 6.87
C LEU A 146 0.36 1.43 8.00
N PRO A 147 -0.48 1.84 8.96
CA PRO A 147 -0.83 0.93 10.01
C PRO A 147 -1.58 -0.26 9.40
N PRO A 148 -1.61 -1.42 10.08
CA PRO A 148 -2.50 -2.53 9.72
C PRO A 148 -4.00 -2.17 9.83
N CYS A 149 -4.32 -0.87 10.00
CA CYS A 149 -5.64 -0.29 10.17
C CYS A 149 -6.45 -1.03 11.24
N THR A 150 -5.77 -1.42 12.32
CA THR A 150 -6.37 -2.16 13.43
C THR A 150 -7.11 -1.24 14.39
N THR A 151 -6.82 0.06 14.37
CA THR A 151 -7.50 1.08 15.19
C THR A 151 -7.81 2.35 14.41
N LEU A 152 -8.78 3.11 14.89
CA LEU A 152 -9.16 4.42 14.35
C LEU A 152 -8.05 5.46 14.53
N ASP A 153 -7.33 5.41 15.65
CA ASP A 153 -6.23 6.33 15.97
C ASP A 153 -5.06 6.17 14.99
N GLU A 154 -4.72 4.93 14.66
CA GLU A 154 -3.75 4.59 13.62
C GLU A 154 -4.16 5.16 12.27
N TRP A 155 -5.43 4.98 11.87
CA TRP A 155 -5.96 5.54 10.64
C TRP A 155 -5.93 7.07 10.64
N HIS A 156 -6.28 7.70 11.76
CA HIS A 156 -6.21 9.16 11.92
C HIS A 156 -4.77 9.67 11.87
N ALA A 157 -3.80 8.95 12.44
CA ALA A 157 -2.39 9.31 12.36
C ALA A 157 -1.87 9.25 10.91
N PHE A 158 -2.19 8.17 10.19
CA PHE A 158 -1.90 8.06 8.76
C PHE A 158 -2.54 9.19 7.96
N ARG A 159 -3.85 9.42 8.14
CA ARG A 159 -4.60 10.49 7.46
C ARG A 159 -4.02 11.86 7.78
N ALA A 160 -3.65 12.12 9.03
CA ALA A 160 -3.03 13.39 9.43
C ALA A 160 -1.68 13.61 8.72
N GLY A 161 -0.82 12.57 8.67
CA GLY A 161 0.43 12.63 7.94
C GLY A 161 0.23 12.82 6.43
N PHE A 162 -0.74 12.11 5.84
CA PHE A 162 -1.07 12.25 4.42
C PHE A 162 -1.64 13.65 4.10
N ASN A 163 -2.53 14.17 4.94
CA ASN A 163 -3.03 15.54 4.83
C ASN A 163 -1.88 16.55 4.90
N GLN A 164 -0.94 16.35 5.81
CA GLN A 164 0.24 17.21 5.94
C GLN A 164 1.12 17.13 4.68
N LEU A 165 1.37 15.95 4.13
CA LEU A 165 2.10 15.78 2.87
C LEU A 165 1.44 16.56 1.73
N LEU A 166 0.13 16.37 1.54
CA LEU A 166 -0.62 17.01 0.46
C LEU A 166 -0.67 18.53 0.61
N TYR A 167 -0.89 19.01 1.83
CA TYR A 167 -0.91 20.43 2.11
C TYR A 167 0.46 21.08 1.90
N THR A 168 1.52 20.49 2.46
CA THR A 168 2.87 21.10 2.44
C THR A 168 3.51 21.08 1.07
N ARG A 169 3.34 20.00 0.31
CA ARG A 169 4.01 19.83 -0.98
C ARG A 169 3.19 20.35 -2.16
N TYR A 170 1.86 20.23 -2.09
CA TYR A 170 0.99 20.52 -3.23
C TYR A 170 -0.03 21.63 -2.94
N GLY A 171 -0.21 22.06 -1.69
CA GLY A 171 -1.23 23.05 -1.35
C GLY A 171 -2.66 22.52 -1.52
N LEU A 172 -2.85 21.22 -1.30
CA LEU A 172 -4.14 20.55 -1.38
C LEU A 172 -4.67 20.24 0.03
N THR A 173 -5.98 20.39 0.21
CA THR A 173 -6.69 19.99 1.42
C THR A 173 -7.50 18.72 1.12
N VAL A 174 -7.42 17.74 2.02
CA VAL A 174 -8.15 16.49 1.93
C VAL A 174 -9.45 16.61 2.71
N ASP A 175 -10.57 16.60 2.00
CA ASP A 175 -11.91 16.62 2.56
C ASP A 175 -12.27 15.23 3.12
N ASP A 176 -12.08 14.22 2.29
CA ASP A 176 -12.41 12.84 2.59
C ASP A 176 -11.30 11.90 2.09
N CYS A 177 -11.05 10.85 2.86
CA CYS A 177 -10.05 9.83 2.53
C CYS A 177 -10.53 8.53 3.14
N VAL A 178 -10.91 7.58 2.29
CA VAL A 178 -11.44 6.29 2.71
C VAL A 178 -10.75 5.16 1.96
N PRO A 179 -10.47 4.04 2.65
CA PRO A 179 -10.04 2.83 1.97
C PRO A 179 -11.17 2.29 1.11
N VAL A 180 -10.87 1.89 -0.12
CA VAL A 180 -11.83 1.32 -1.07
C VAL A 180 -11.25 0.09 -1.74
N ASP A 181 -12.13 -0.84 -2.12
CA ASP A 181 -11.82 -1.91 -3.06
C ASP A 181 -11.92 -1.33 -4.49
N LEU A 182 -10.82 -1.37 -5.23
CA LEU A 182 -10.71 -0.92 -6.61
C LEU A 182 -11.01 -2.04 -7.62
N ALA A 183 -11.46 -3.22 -7.16
CA ALA A 183 -11.76 -4.38 -8.01
C ALA A 183 -12.57 -3.99 -9.27
N GLY A 184 -11.97 -4.24 -10.43
CA GLY A 184 -12.53 -3.93 -11.76
C GLY A 184 -12.05 -2.63 -12.40
N GLN A 185 -11.44 -1.70 -11.65
CA GLN A 185 -10.83 -0.47 -12.20
C GLN A 185 -9.33 -0.62 -12.48
N VAL A 186 -8.66 -1.55 -11.79
CA VAL A 186 -7.24 -1.87 -11.98
C VAL A 186 -7.13 -3.23 -12.67
N ASP A 187 -6.52 -3.29 -13.86
CA ASP A 187 -6.22 -4.56 -14.53
C ASP A 187 -5.06 -5.26 -13.82
N PHE A 188 -5.42 -6.21 -12.96
CA PHE A 188 -4.48 -6.97 -12.14
C PHE A 188 -3.48 -7.79 -12.96
N ALA A 189 -3.90 -8.34 -14.10
CA ALA A 189 -3.03 -9.10 -14.97
C ALA A 189 -1.96 -8.18 -15.58
N GLN A 190 -2.36 -6.98 -15.99
CA GLN A 190 -1.45 -5.97 -16.53
C GLN A 190 -0.46 -5.45 -15.46
N VAL A 191 -0.92 -5.22 -14.23
CA VAL A 191 -0.05 -4.79 -13.11
C VAL A 191 0.98 -5.87 -12.76
N LEU A 192 0.57 -7.14 -12.66
CA LEU A 192 1.52 -8.23 -12.40
C LEU A 192 2.49 -8.44 -13.56
N GLN A 193 2.03 -8.27 -14.80
CA GLN A 193 2.88 -8.37 -15.99
C GLN A 193 3.93 -7.25 -16.01
N ALA A 194 3.55 -6.01 -15.72
CA ALA A 194 4.48 -4.88 -15.64
C ALA A 194 5.53 -5.09 -14.52
N ARG A 195 5.13 -5.67 -13.38
CA ARG A 195 6.05 -6.02 -12.28
C ARG A 195 7.03 -7.11 -12.69
N ALA A 196 6.55 -8.17 -13.34
CA ALA A 196 7.40 -9.24 -13.83
C ALA A 196 8.43 -8.70 -14.84
N GLN A 197 8.02 -7.77 -15.70
CA GLN A 197 8.90 -7.09 -16.66
C GLN A 197 9.93 -6.18 -15.98
N ALA A 198 9.53 -5.39 -14.98
CA ALA A 198 10.45 -4.52 -14.23
C ALA A 198 11.48 -5.33 -13.42
N ALA A 199 11.05 -6.43 -12.79
CA ALA A 199 11.95 -7.36 -12.10
C ALA A 199 12.91 -8.06 -13.08
N ALA A 200 12.42 -8.49 -14.25
CA ALA A 200 13.26 -9.06 -15.30
C ALA A 200 14.28 -8.06 -15.87
N ALA A 201 13.90 -6.78 -15.98
CA ALA A 201 14.80 -5.71 -16.41
C ALA A 201 15.92 -5.47 -15.39
N LEU A 202 15.60 -5.39 -14.09
CA LEU A 202 16.58 -5.28 -13.00
C LEU A 202 17.58 -6.45 -12.97
N VAL A 203 17.11 -7.68 -13.21
CA VAL A 203 17.95 -8.88 -13.29
C VAL A 203 18.83 -8.88 -14.56
N ALA A 204 18.29 -8.43 -15.70
CA ALA A 204 19.05 -8.29 -16.94
C ALA A 204 20.15 -7.21 -16.82
N GLU A 205 19.89 -6.14 -16.08
CA GLU A 205 20.82 -5.02 -15.88
C GLU A 205 21.94 -5.34 -14.89
N THR A 206 21.70 -6.26 -13.94
CA THR A 206 22.71 -6.76 -12.98
C THR A 206 23.54 -7.94 -13.50
N ALA A 207 23.18 -8.50 -14.66
CA ALA A 207 23.83 -9.69 -15.23
C ALA A 207 25.28 -9.55 -15.76
N PRO A 208 25.85 -8.37 -16.11
CA PRO A 208 27.21 -8.37 -16.68
C PRO A 208 28.31 -8.39 -15.62
N ALA A 209 28.01 -8.28 -14.31
CA ALA A 209 29.04 -8.20 -13.27
C ALA A 209 29.42 -9.56 -12.63
N ALA A 210 28.53 -10.56 -12.63
CA ALA A 210 28.78 -11.84 -11.96
C ALA A 210 29.57 -12.86 -12.81
N ALA A 211 29.71 -12.64 -14.12
CA ALA A 211 30.35 -13.61 -15.03
C ALA A 211 31.89 -13.54 -15.07
N VAL A 212 32.54 -12.54 -14.44
CA VAL A 212 34.00 -12.34 -14.54
C VAL A 212 34.78 -12.93 -13.36
N LEU A 213 34.13 -13.31 -12.24
CA LEU A 213 34.81 -13.76 -11.01
C LEU A 213 34.86 -15.28 -10.79
N HIS A 214 34.44 -16.09 -11.77
CA HIS A 214 34.46 -17.56 -11.66
C HIS A 214 35.45 -18.27 -12.60
N THR A 215 36.37 -17.54 -13.21
CA THR A 215 37.49 -18.15 -13.93
C THR A 215 38.78 -17.77 -13.24
N MET A 216 39.53 -18.78 -12.79
CA MET A 216 40.85 -18.74 -12.14
C MET A 216 40.83 -18.69 -10.60
N SER A 217 40.82 -19.87 -9.96
CA SER A 217 41.96 -20.32 -9.16
C SER A 217 41.59 -21.57 -8.35
N ALA A 218 42.17 -22.70 -8.74
CA ALA A 218 42.37 -23.86 -7.86
C ALA A 218 43.71 -23.72 -7.14
N PRO A 219 43.82 -24.18 -5.88
CA PRO A 219 45.09 -24.70 -5.39
C PRO A 219 44.98 -26.12 -4.78
N PRO A 220 46.12 -26.82 -4.61
CA PRO A 220 46.18 -28.27 -4.44
C PRO A 220 46.16 -28.73 -2.97
N GLN A 221 45.91 -30.03 -2.79
CA GLN A 221 46.03 -30.78 -1.54
C GLN A 221 47.50 -30.93 -1.07
N ALA A 222 47.74 -30.85 0.24
CA ALA A 222 48.60 -31.78 1.00
C ALA A 222 48.61 -31.47 2.52
N GLY A 223 48.53 -32.53 3.34
CA GLY A 223 49.26 -32.63 4.62
C GLY A 223 48.51 -32.31 5.93
N ALA A 224 48.07 -33.35 6.64
CA ALA A 224 47.96 -33.38 8.11
C ALA A 224 49.39 -33.50 8.72
N PRO A 225 49.69 -33.18 10.01
CA PRO A 225 48.99 -33.67 11.22
C PRO A 225 49.03 -32.66 12.43
N PRO A 226 48.97 -33.06 13.72
CA PRO A 226 47.80 -32.93 14.60
C PRO A 226 47.98 -31.96 15.80
N VAL A 227 46.99 -31.95 16.71
CA VAL A 227 47.09 -31.87 18.20
C VAL A 227 46.22 -30.77 18.89
N THR A 228 45.41 -31.27 19.84
CA THR A 228 44.81 -30.68 21.07
C THR A 228 43.71 -29.62 21.06
N SER A 229 42.54 -30.08 21.50
CA SER A 229 41.67 -29.56 22.58
C SER A 229 41.85 -28.13 23.07
N ARG A 230 40.80 -27.32 22.95
CA ARG A 230 40.37 -26.41 24.02
C ARG A 230 38.90 -25.99 23.88
N GLU A 231 38.11 -26.41 24.85
CA GLU A 231 36.79 -25.89 25.20
C GLU A 231 36.88 -24.42 25.63
N PRO A 232 35.86 -23.60 25.31
CA PRO A 232 35.43 -22.62 26.31
C PRO A 232 33.90 -22.57 26.45
N ALA A 233 33.46 -22.94 27.64
CA ALA A 233 32.65 -22.14 28.56
C ALA A 233 31.46 -21.35 27.98
N LEU A 234 30.29 -21.95 28.18
CA LEU A 234 29.02 -21.35 28.61
C LEU A 234 29.09 -19.86 29.02
N SER A 235 28.30 -19.04 28.34
CA SER A 235 27.69 -17.84 28.91
C SER A 235 26.21 -17.80 28.50
N PRO A 236 25.30 -17.48 29.43
CA PRO A 236 23.87 -17.72 29.27
C PRO A 236 23.20 -16.67 28.38
N ALA A 237 22.35 -17.14 27.47
CA ALA A 237 21.46 -16.31 26.69
C ALA A 237 20.36 -15.70 27.57
N PRO A 238 19.91 -14.45 27.31
CA PRO A 238 18.79 -13.84 28.02
C PRO A 238 17.49 -14.56 27.67
N GLN A 239 16.82 -15.11 28.68
CA GLN A 239 15.49 -15.69 28.55
C GLN A 239 14.47 -14.58 28.20
N PRO A 240 13.64 -14.73 27.16
CA PRO A 240 12.43 -13.92 27.05
C PRO A 240 11.43 -14.41 28.10
N LEU A 241 11.05 -13.51 28.99
CA LEU A 241 10.01 -13.69 29.99
C LEU A 241 8.66 -14.00 29.30
N PHE A 242 8.29 -15.27 29.25
CA PHE A 242 6.89 -15.66 29.09
C PHE A 242 6.18 -15.40 30.43
N HIS A 243 5.50 -14.26 30.54
CA HIS A 243 4.46 -14.07 31.53
C HIS A 243 3.11 -14.45 30.90
N PRO A 244 2.39 -15.47 31.44
CA PRO A 244 0.98 -15.64 31.12
C PRO A 244 0.21 -14.54 31.85
N GLN A 245 -0.22 -13.51 31.12
CA GLN A 245 -1.03 -12.45 31.71
C GLN A 245 -2.51 -12.86 31.72
N PRO A 246 -3.21 -12.77 32.87
CA PRO A 246 -4.60 -13.21 33.00
C PRO A 246 -5.56 -12.28 32.25
N ALA A 247 -6.58 -12.89 31.66
CA ALA A 247 -7.64 -12.26 30.88
C ALA A 247 -8.37 -11.16 31.67
N LEU A 248 -7.98 -9.91 31.46
CA LEU A 248 -8.91 -8.79 31.55
C LEU A 248 -9.94 -8.98 30.44
N HIS A 249 -11.21 -8.67 30.72
CA HIS A 249 -12.29 -8.70 29.75
C HIS A 249 -12.04 -7.69 28.62
N ASP A 250 -11.12 -8.02 27.71
CA ASP A 250 -10.94 -7.31 26.47
C ASP A 250 -12.15 -7.58 25.60
N LYS A 251 -12.70 -6.49 25.06
CA LYS A 251 -13.78 -6.55 24.11
C LYS A 251 -13.36 -7.45 22.92
N PRO A 252 -14.29 -8.26 22.36
CA PRO A 252 -13.98 -9.25 21.33
C PRO A 252 -13.36 -8.65 20.06
N ASP A 253 -13.61 -7.36 19.80
CA ASP A 253 -12.97 -6.58 18.74
C ASP A 253 -11.45 -6.46 18.90
N ARG A 254 -10.97 -6.16 20.11
CA ARG A 254 -9.54 -6.03 20.41
C ARG A 254 -8.82 -7.38 20.32
N GLN A 255 -9.48 -8.45 20.75
CA GLN A 255 -8.95 -9.81 20.67
C GLN A 255 -8.83 -10.27 19.21
N ASP A 256 -9.84 -9.99 18.39
CA ASP A 256 -9.81 -10.26 16.95
C ASP A 256 -8.69 -9.50 16.24
N ALA A 257 -8.59 -8.19 16.47
CA ALA A 257 -7.56 -7.36 15.85
C ALA A 257 -6.14 -7.77 16.27
N ALA A 258 -5.94 -8.09 17.55
CA ALA A 258 -4.65 -8.59 18.04
C ALA A 258 -4.28 -9.95 17.41
N GLY A 259 -5.26 -10.86 17.28
CA GLY A 259 -5.06 -12.16 16.65
C GLY A 259 -4.70 -12.05 15.16
N LEU A 260 -5.39 -11.21 14.41
CA LEU A 260 -5.04 -10.94 13.00
C LEU A 260 -3.66 -10.33 12.84
N ARG A 261 -3.32 -9.34 13.67
CA ARG A 261 -1.99 -8.72 13.64
C ARG A 261 -0.91 -9.75 13.88
N ARG A 262 -1.15 -10.68 14.79
CA ARG A 262 -0.23 -11.77 15.07
C ARG A 262 -0.07 -12.70 13.87
N LEU A 263 -1.17 -13.13 13.25
CA LEU A 263 -1.16 -13.94 12.04
C LEU A 263 -0.40 -13.25 10.90
N PHE A 264 -0.63 -11.94 10.70
CA PHE A 264 0.04 -11.13 9.69
C PHE A 264 1.56 -11.10 9.88
N LEU A 265 2.04 -10.92 11.11
CA LEU A 265 3.47 -10.83 11.41
C LEU A 265 4.17 -12.20 11.39
N GLU A 266 3.50 -13.23 11.89
CA GLU A 266 4.14 -14.52 12.18
C GLU A 266 4.05 -15.52 11.03
N LEU A 267 2.98 -15.54 10.22
CA LEU A 267 2.86 -16.48 9.10
C LEU A 267 3.96 -16.33 8.04
N PRO A 268 4.40 -15.12 7.66
CA PRO A 268 5.53 -14.96 6.74
C PRO A 268 6.84 -15.51 7.31
N VAL A 269 7.05 -15.34 8.62
CA VAL A 269 8.26 -15.83 9.32
C VAL A 269 8.22 -17.36 9.40
N LEU A 270 7.10 -17.95 9.81
CA LEU A 270 6.90 -19.40 9.80
C LEU A 270 7.14 -20.00 8.41
N SER A 271 6.60 -19.36 7.37
CA SER A 271 6.79 -19.79 5.98
C SER A 271 8.24 -19.69 5.53
N ARG A 272 8.97 -18.66 5.96
CA ARG A 272 10.41 -18.51 5.70
C ARG A 272 11.19 -19.64 6.37
N ASP A 273 10.90 -19.92 7.64
CA ASP A 273 11.64 -20.91 8.41
C ASP A 273 11.38 -22.33 7.89
N LEU A 274 10.16 -22.62 7.43
CA LEU A 274 9.85 -23.87 6.72
C LEU A 274 10.65 -24.02 5.42
N ARG A 275 10.90 -22.95 4.66
CA ARG A 275 11.67 -23.00 3.39
C ARG A 275 13.13 -23.35 3.58
N VAL A 276 13.72 -23.02 4.72
CA VAL A 276 15.15 -23.26 4.99
C VAL A 276 15.41 -24.61 5.67
N LEU A 277 14.36 -25.39 5.95
CA LEU A 277 14.51 -26.74 6.49
C LEU A 277 15.24 -27.66 5.50
N VAL A 278 16.13 -28.48 6.06
CA VAL A 278 16.81 -29.54 5.30
C VAL A 278 15.86 -30.72 5.20
N LEU A 279 15.39 -31.01 3.99
CA LEU A 279 14.45 -32.11 3.73
C LEU A 279 15.21 -33.43 3.46
N PRO A 280 14.69 -34.58 3.93
CA PRO A 280 15.19 -35.89 3.53
C PRO A 280 15.04 -36.12 2.02
N ALA A 281 15.83 -37.06 1.51
CA ALA A 281 15.76 -37.45 0.11
C ALA A 281 14.43 -38.15 -0.19
N GLY A 282 13.63 -37.57 -1.09
CA GLY A 282 12.41 -38.21 -1.56
C GLY A 282 11.48 -37.23 -2.28
N PRO A 283 11.00 -37.55 -3.50
CA PRO A 283 10.12 -36.65 -4.24
C PRO A 283 8.77 -36.42 -3.54
N ALA A 284 8.27 -37.41 -2.79
CA ALA A 284 6.99 -37.29 -2.07
C ALA A 284 7.05 -36.27 -0.93
N ILE A 285 8.12 -36.30 -0.11
CA ILE A 285 8.35 -35.36 1.00
C ILE A 285 8.49 -33.94 0.46
N PHE A 286 9.23 -33.77 -0.64
CA PHE A 286 9.38 -32.46 -1.30
C PHE A 286 8.05 -31.91 -1.82
N GLN A 287 7.23 -32.74 -2.46
CA GLN A 287 5.91 -32.32 -2.97
C GLN A 287 4.94 -31.94 -1.84
N GLN A 288 4.92 -32.69 -0.75
CA GLN A 288 4.11 -32.37 0.43
C GLN A 288 4.58 -31.06 1.07
N HIS A 289 5.88 -30.86 1.23
CA HIS A 289 6.46 -29.61 1.75
C HIS A 289 6.12 -28.40 0.86
N GLN A 290 6.20 -28.55 -0.47
CA GLN A 290 5.81 -27.51 -1.40
C GLN A 290 4.31 -27.17 -1.29
N SER A 291 3.45 -28.17 -1.14
CA SER A 291 2.01 -27.99 -0.92
C SER A 291 1.74 -27.16 0.35
N LEU A 292 2.42 -27.49 1.47
CA LEU A 292 2.31 -26.74 2.72
C LEU A 292 2.71 -25.28 2.55
N LEU A 293 3.84 -25.01 1.88
CA LEU A 293 4.31 -23.64 1.64
C LEU A 293 3.34 -22.84 0.76
N LEU A 294 2.70 -23.47 -0.23
CA LEU A 294 1.68 -22.84 -1.06
C LEU A 294 0.44 -22.49 -0.22
N ARG A 295 -0.04 -23.43 0.60
CA ARG A 295 -1.20 -23.22 1.49
C ARG A 295 -0.94 -22.12 2.51
N LEU A 296 0.24 -22.08 3.12
CA LEU A 296 0.64 -20.99 4.03
C LEU A 296 0.76 -19.64 3.31
N GLY A 297 1.25 -19.62 2.06
CA GLY A 297 1.26 -18.42 1.23
C GLY A 297 -0.17 -17.90 0.97
N MET A 298 -1.10 -18.79 0.66
CA MET A 298 -2.52 -18.44 0.51
C MET A 298 -3.16 -17.99 1.83
N ALA A 299 -2.78 -18.60 2.96
CA ALA A 299 -3.24 -18.17 4.28
C ALA A 299 -2.74 -16.76 4.62
N SER A 300 -1.47 -16.44 4.33
CA SER A 300 -0.92 -15.10 4.50
C SER A 300 -1.68 -14.07 3.66
N LEU A 301 -1.88 -14.35 2.37
CA LEU A 301 -2.67 -13.48 1.48
C LEU A 301 -4.10 -13.27 2.01
N ASN A 302 -4.70 -14.33 2.55
CA ASN A 302 -6.02 -14.25 3.14
C ASN A 302 -6.06 -13.35 4.38
N VAL A 303 -5.01 -13.36 5.21
CA VAL A 303 -4.90 -12.49 6.39
C VAL A 303 -4.64 -11.05 5.96
N ASP A 304 -3.78 -10.81 4.98
CA ASP A 304 -3.44 -9.47 4.46
C ASP A 304 -4.66 -8.71 3.92
N THR A 305 -5.62 -9.46 3.38
CA THR A 305 -6.85 -8.92 2.79
C THR A 305 -8.07 -9.03 3.72
N MET A 306 -7.86 -9.42 4.99
CA MET A 306 -8.94 -9.54 5.97
C MET A 306 -9.12 -8.25 6.76
N PRO A 307 -10.33 -7.63 6.73
CA PRO A 307 -10.59 -6.47 7.56
C PRO A 307 -10.64 -6.88 9.04
N SER A 308 -9.89 -6.19 9.90
CA SER A 308 -10.00 -6.28 11.37
C SER A 308 -11.27 -5.59 11.93
N LEU A 309 -12.18 -5.19 11.04
CA LEU A 309 -13.27 -4.26 11.33
C LEU A 309 -14.28 -4.84 12.32
N ALA A 310 -14.36 -4.22 13.50
CA ALA A 310 -15.50 -4.24 14.42
C ALA A 310 -16.71 -3.47 13.86
N TRP A 311 -16.62 -2.98 12.62
CA TRP A 311 -17.54 -2.03 12.01
C TRP A 311 -18.12 -2.64 10.72
N ALA A 312 -19.44 -2.51 10.55
CA ALA A 312 -20.16 -2.85 9.33
C ALA A 312 -19.98 -1.78 8.24
N ALA A 313 -19.84 -0.52 8.66
CA ALA A 313 -19.59 0.67 7.85
C ALA A 313 -18.94 1.75 8.75
N PRO A 314 -18.42 2.88 8.22
CA PRO A 314 -17.97 4.00 9.06
C PRO A 314 -19.04 4.38 10.10
N ASP A 315 -18.65 4.49 11.37
CA ASP A 315 -19.52 4.76 12.53
C ASP A 315 -20.66 3.75 12.79
N GLN A 316 -20.76 2.66 12.03
CA GLN A 316 -21.74 1.60 12.23
C GLN A 316 -21.05 0.33 12.75
N PRO A 317 -21.17 0.00 14.05
CA PRO A 317 -20.56 -1.20 14.59
C PRO A 317 -21.20 -2.44 13.97
N LEU A 318 -20.38 -3.47 13.74
CA LEU A 318 -20.84 -4.81 13.39
C LEU A 318 -21.69 -5.37 14.55
N ASP A 319 -22.70 -6.17 14.26
CA ASP A 319 -23.52 -6.78 15.31
C ASP A 319 -22.65 -7.62 16.27
N ALA A 320 -23.00 -7.63 17.55
CA ALA A 320 -22.21 -8.29 18.58
C ALA A 320 -22.04 -9.80 18.32
N ALA A 321 -23.03 -10.46 17.71
CA ALA A 321 -22.93 -11.88 17.35
C ALA A 321 -21.90 -12.11 16.23
N ASP A 322 -21.84 -11.20 15.25
CA ASP A 322 -20.85 -11.26 14.17
C ASP A 322 -19.44 -10.90 14.66
N GLN A 323 -19.31 -9.96 15.60
CA GLN A 323 -18.03 -9.65 16.24
C GLN A 323 -17.50 -10.86 17.03
N ALA A 324 -18.34 -11.50 17.85
CA ALA A 324 -17.98 -12.69 18.61
C ALA A 324 -17.61 -13.86 17.70
N ARG A 325 -18.33 -14.05 16.59
CA ARG A 325 -18.01 -15.07 15.58
C ARG A 325 -16.65 -14.83 14.93
N ARG A 326 -16.38 -13.59 14.47
CA ARG A 326 -15.08 -13.24 13.86
C ARG A 326 -13.94 -13.44 14.86
N ALA A 327 -14.10 -12.97 16.09
CA ALA A 327 -13.13 -13.17 17.16
C ALA A 327 -12.87 -14.67 17.43
N GLY A 328 -13.91 -15.48 17.50
CA GLY A 328 -13.79 -16.94 17.65
C GLY A 328 -13.08 -17.61 16.47
N ALA A 329 -13.38 -17.20 15.24
CA ALA A 329 -12.73 -17.71 14.04
C ALA A 329 -11.24 -17.33 13.97
N THR A 330 -10.89 -16.09 14.35
CA THR A 330 -9.50 -15.65 14.50
C THR A 330 -8.78 -16.43 15.59
N ALA A 331 -9.44 -16.70 16.73
CA ALA A 331 -8.84 -17.48 17.81
C ALA A 331 -8.48 -18.91 17.36
N ILE A 332 -9.31 -19.55 16.51
CA ILE A 332 -8.99 -20.85 15.90
C ILE A 332 -7.73 -20.75 15.02
N ALA A 333 -7.64 -19.72 14.18
CA ALA A 333 -6.48 -19.51 13.33
C ALA A 333 -5.19 -19.23 14.13
N VAL A 334 -5.28 -18.44 15.21
CA VAL A 334 -4.15 -18.17 16.11
C VAL A 334 -3.71 -19.42 16.85
N ALA A 335 -4.64 -20.25 17.33
CA ALA A 335 -4.29 -21.53 17.96
C ALA A 335 -3.55 -22.47 17.00
N ALA A 336 -3.99 -22.53 15.72
CA ALA A 336 -3.30 -23.29 14.69
C ALA A 336 -1.88 -22.75 14.41
N LEU A 337 -1.69 -21.42 14.44
CA LEU A 337 -0.38 -20.78 14.33
C LEU A 337 0.54 -21.12 15.53
N ASP A 338 0.01 -21.10 16.76
CA ASP A 338 0.75 -21.49 17.96
C ASP A 338 1.23 -22.95 17.89
N GLU A 339 0.35 -23.86 17.49
CA GLU A 339 0.69 -25.26 17.27
C GLU A 339 1.74 -25.41 16.15
N ALA A 340 1.63 -24.64 15.05
CA ALA A 340 2.59 -24.68 13.95
C ALA A 340 3.98 -24.18 14.35
N TRP A 341 4.07 -23.13 15.16
CA TRP A 341 5.33 -22.71 15.76
C TRP A 341 5.91 -23.79 16.67
N SER A 342 5.08 -24.47 17.47
CA SER A 342 5.55 -25.57 18.33
C SER A 342 6.12 -26.74 17.51
N LEU A 343 5.48 -27.08 16.38
CA LEU A 343 5.93 -28.12 15.46
C LEU A 343 7.27 -27.75 14.81
N LEU A 344 7.43 -26.49 14.40
CA LEU A 344 8.67 -26.00 13.82
C LEU A 344 9.82 -25.88 14.84
N LEU A 345 9.56 -25.30 16.02
CA LEU A 345 10.55 -25.08 17.07
C LEU A 345 11.03 -26.38 17.72
N ALA A 346 10.14 -27.36 17.94
CA ALA A 346 10.46 -28.53 18.75
C ALA A 346 10.74 -29.80 17.94
N ARG A 347 10.23 -29.93 16.71
CA ARG A 347 10.20 -31.24 16.04
C ARG A 347 10.87 -31.25 14.67
N LEU A 348 10.56 -30.32 13.78
CA LEU A 348 11.12 -30.35 12.42
C LEU A 348 12.64 -30.09 12.37
N HIS A 349 13.17 -29.22 13.24
CA HIS A 349 14.62 -28.98 13.31
C HIS A 349 15.41 -30.15 13.91
N LEU A 350 14.74 -31.07 14.62
CA LEU A 350 15.35 -32.20 15.34
C LEU A 350 14.93 -33.55 14.75
N ALA A 351 14.13 -33.55 13.68
CA ALA A 351 13.54 -34.75 13.09
C ALA A 351 14.60 -35.63 12.42
N GLY A 352 14.55 -36.94 12.68
CA GLY A 352 15.23 -37.94 11.87
C GLY A 352 14.44 -38.23 10.59
N ASP A 353 15.07 -38.87 9.60
CA ASP A 353 14.46 -39.16 8.30
C ASP A 353 13.13 -39.93 8.41
N ASP A 354 12.99 -40.82 9.39
CA ASP A 354 11.80 -41.64 9.61
C ASP A 354 10.60 -40.86 10.20
N ASP A 355 10.84 -39.70 10.82
CA ASP A 355 9.80 -38.90 11.50
C ASP A 355 9.04 -37.97 10.53
N TRP A 356 9.62 -37.69 9.35
CA TRP A 356 9.12 -36.69 8.41
C TRP A 356 7.70 -36.92 7.90
N PRO A 357 7.28 -38.15 7.51
CA PRO A 357 5.91 -38.38 7.05
C PRO A 357 4.87 -37.97 8.09
N ALA A 358 5.06 -38.37 9.36
CA ALA A 358 4.14 -38.06 10.44
C ALA A 358 4.12 -36.55 10.77
N LEU A 359 5.27 -35.88 10.71
CA LEU A 359 5.37 -34.44 10.93
C LEU A 359 4.72 -33.63 9.80
N LEU A 360 4.79 -34.10 8.56
CA LEU A 360 4.11 -33.47 7.42
C LEU A 360 2.60 -33.67 7.47
N ASP A 361 2.11 -34.86 7.86
CA ASP A 361 0.68 -35.09 8.09
C ASP A 361 0.13 -34.18 9.20
N GLU A 362 0.90 -34.00 10.28
CA GLU A 362 0.55 -33.08 11.36
C GLU A 362 0.56 -31.61 10.86
N ALA A 363 1.55 -31.21 10.08
CA ALA A 363 1.58 -29.88 9.46
C ALA A 363 0.40 -29.64 8.51
N ASP A 364 -0.06 -30.68 7.81
CA ASP A 364 -1.22 -30.63 6.93
C ASP A 364 -2.52 -30.39 7.72
N ARG A 365 -2.68 -31.09 8.86
CA ARG A 365 -3.77 -30.87 9.83
C ARG A 365 -3.77 -29.42 10.34
N LEU A 366 -2.60 -28.88 10.68
CA LEU A 366 -2.49 -27.50 11.17
C LEU A 366 -2.83 -26.48 10.09
N CYS A 367 -2.40 -26.69 8.85
CA CYS A 367 -2.81 -25.85 7.72
C CYS A 367 -4.32 -25.91 7.50
N ALA A 368 -4.95 -27.07 7.63
CA ALA A 368 -6.40 -27.22 7.50
C ALA A 368 -7.16 -26.46 8.61
N ASN A 369 -6.65 -26.48 9.85
CA ASN A 369 -7.23 -25.71 10.96
C ASN A 369 -7.10 -24.21 10.74
N LEU A 370 -5.92 -23.75 10.27
CA LEU A 370 -5.67 -22.36 9.91
C LEU A 370 -6.66 -21.90 8.82
N GLU A 371 -6.74 -22.64 7.72
CA GLU A 371 -7.67 -22.36 6.62
C GLU A 371 -9.13 -22.34 7.08
N THR A 372 -9.51 -23.26 7.98
CA THR A 372 -10.87 -23.31 8.55
C THR A 372 -11.16 -22.04 9.34
N GLY A 373 -10.27 -21.62 10.23
CA GLY A 373 -10.43 -20.36 10.98
C GLY A 373 -10.56 -19.15 10.05
N LEU A 374 -9.69 -19.07 9.03
CA LEU A 374 -9.71 -17.99 8.05
C LEU A 374 -11.00 -17.98 7.19
N ALA A 375 -11.47 -19.15 6.75
CA ALA A 375 -12.70 -19.29 5.98
C ALA A 375 -13.94 -18.92 6.80
N LEU A 376 -14.04 -19.42 8.04
CA LEU A 376 -15.13 -19.09 8.96
C LEU A 376 -15.20 -17.58 9.26
N ARG A 377 -14.04 -16.92 9.31
CA ARG A 377 -13.96 -15.48 9.51
C ARG A 377 -14.47 -14.70 8.30
N ARG A 378 -14.15 -15.13 7.07
CA ARG A 378 -14.60 -14.50 5.81
C ARG A 378 -16.08 -14.66 5.52
N ALA A 379 -16.75 -15.64 6.12
CA ALA A 379 -18.16 -15.90 5.84
C ALA A 379 -19.02 -14.64 6.09
N ALA A 380 -19.83 -14.28 5.10
CA ALA A 380 -20.45 -12.96 4.97
C ALA A 380 -21.45 -12.63 6.10
N HIS A 381 -22.17 -13.62 6.67
CA HIS A 381 -23.12 -13.45 7.77
C HIS A 381 -23.47 -14.82 8.40
N VAL A 382 -24.00 -14.80 9.63
CA VAL A 382 -24.73 -15.95 10.19
C VAL A 382 -25.99 -16.18 9.34
N PRO A 383 -26.28 -17.41 8.85
CA PRO A 383 -27.56 -17.69 8.22
C PRO A 383 -28.67 -17.43 9.24
N ARG A 384 -29.44 -16.36 9.05
CA ARG A 384 -30.69 -16.13 9.80
C ARG A 384 -31.62 -17.28 9.48
N GLN A 385 -31.92 -18.11 10.48
CA GLN A 385 -33.12 -18.94 10.44
C GLN A 385 -34.31 -17.98 10.51
N GLU A 386 -34.91 -17.66 9.37
CA GLU A 386 -36.25 -17.07 9.37
C GLU A 386 -37.20 -18.07 10.04
N PRO A 387 -37.99 -17.66 11.05
CA PRO A 387 -39.02 -18.54 11.58
C PRO A 387 -39.99 -18.85 10.45
N ALA A 388 -40.19 -20.14 10.18
CA ALA A 388 -41.21 -20.59 9.25
C ALA A 388 -42.58 -20.03 9.71
N LEU A 389 -43.24 -19.29 8.82
CA LEU A 389 -44.58 -18.74 9.02
C LEU A 389 -45.63 -19.84 9.19
#